data_AF-A0A836CPS7-F1
#
_entry.id   AF-A0A836CPS7-F1
#
_cell.length_a   1.000
_cell.length_b   1.000
_cell.length_c   1.000
_cell.angle_alpha   90.00
_cell.angle_beta   90.00
_cell.angle_gamma   90.00
#
_symmetry.space_group_name_H-M   'P 1'
#
loop_
_entity.id
_entity.type
_entity.pdbx_description
1 polymer ?
#
loop_
_entity_poly.entity_id
_entity_poly.type
_entity_poly.pdbx_seq_one_letter_code
_entity_poly.pdbx_strand_id
1 'polypeptide(L)'
;MSRKGGEKINRQLSALSATTLSKVTDLEAQCDELEKQLEHVEATLAAGSVTKEDLQQTKQQLAQSVGLVDKFQDEQVDAIVTADLNSGRAIVRQHRKELTQRVTALRERTLSTYHRVEQALQACA
;
A
#
# COMPACT_ATOMS: atom_id res chain seq x y z
N MET A 1 49.62 -2.62 -3.70
CA MET A 1 48.88 -2.43 -2.43
C MET A 1 47.48 -1.92 -2.76
N SER A 2 46.51 -2.83 -2.75
CA SER A 2 45.11 -2.57 -3.03
C SER A 2 44.39 -2.06 -1.78
N ARG A 3 43.46 -1.11 -1.94
CA ARG A 3 42.20 -0.88 -1.18
C ARG A 3 41.81 0.61 -1.23
N LYS A 4 41.29 1.08 -2.38
CA LYS A 4 40.56 2.36 -2.52
C LYS A 4 39.09 2.17 -2.98
N GLY A 5 38.58 0.93 -2.91
CA GLY A 5 37.22 0.59 -3.36
C GLY A 5 36.17 0.54 -2.25
N GLY A 6 36.56 0.45 -0.97
CA GLY A 6 35.63 0.18 0.14
C GLY A 6 34.70 1.35 0.50
N GLU A 7 35.19 2.59 0.50
CA GLU A 7 34.41 3.76 0.96
C GLU A 7 33.31 4.18 -0.02
N LYS A 8 33.53 4.07 -1.33
CA LYS A 8 32.49 4.41 -2.33
C LYS A 8 31.34 3.41 -2.30
N ILE A 9 31.66 2.13 -2.19
CA ILE A 9 30.68 1.05 -2.11
C ILE A 9 29.82 1.20 -0.85
N ASN A 10 30.42 1.49 0.31
CA ASN A 10 29.68 1.64 1.57
C ASN A 10 28.74 2.87 1.58
N ARG A 11 29.15 3.97 0.95
CA ARG A 11 28.31 5.19 0.83
C ARG A 11 27.17 5.02 -0.18
N GLN A 12 27.42 4.35 -1.31
CA GLN A 12 26.38 4.01 -2.30
C GLN A 12 25.36 3.01 -1.75
N LEU A 13 25.80 2.02 -0.96
CA LEU A 13 24.94 1.06 -0.27
C LEU A 13 24.06 1.73 0.78
N SER A 14 24.62 2.67 1.55
CA SER A 14 23.85 3.43 2.54
C SER A 14 22.76 4.29 1.90
N ALA A 15 23.05 4.87 0.72
CA ALA A 15 22.07 5.59 -0.08
C ALA A 15 20.96 4.65 -0.60
N LEU A 16 21.32 3.44 -1.06
CA LEU A 16 20.38 2.45 -1.56
C LEU A 16 19.42 1.98 -0.46
N SER A 17 19.94 1.66 0.74
CA SER A 17 19.14 1.32 1.92
C SER A 17 18.19 2.45 2.32
N ALA A 18 18.67 3.70 2.30
CA ALA A 18 17.85 4.87 2.64
C ALA A 18 16.75 5.12 1.60
N THR A 19 17.04 4.97 0.31
CA THR A 19 16.03 5.06 -0.75
C THR A 19 14.99 3.95 -0.64
N THR A 20 15.40 2.71 -0.37
CA THR A 20 14.48 1.59 -0.17
C THR A 20 13.58 1.83 1.05
N LEU A 21 14.13 2.32 2.17
CA LEU A 21 13.35 2.65 3.36
C LEU A 21 12.37 3.79 3.09
N SER A 22 12.80 4.87 2.41
CA SER A 22 11.90 5.96 2.02
C SER A 22 10.71 5.45 1.20
N LYS A 23 10.97 4.59 0.21
CA LYS A 23 9.90 3.98 -0.59
C LYS A 23 8.94 3.16 0.27
N VAL A 24 9.44 2.37 1.20
CA VAL A 24 8.60 1.60 2.13
C VAL A 24 7.75 2.53 2.99
N THR A 25 8.31 3.61 3.53
CA THR A 25 7.56 4.59 4.33
C THR A 25 6.51 5.34 3.51
N ASP A 26 6.83 5.72 2.27
CA ASP A 26 5.87 6.36 1.36
C ASP A 26 4.70 5.41 1.01
N LEU A 27 4.99 4.10 0.92
CA LEU A 27 3.98 3.07 0.71
C LEU A 27 3.10 2.85 1.94
N GLU A 28 3.69 2.85 3.14
CA GLU A 28 2.97 2.79 4.41
C GLU A 28 2.00 3.98 4.54
N ALA A 29 2.46 5.20 4.24
CA ALA A 29 1.62 6.40 4.28
C ALA A 29 0.45 6.35 3.27
N GLN A 30 0.68 5.78 2.08
CA GLN A 30 -0.37 5.58 1.09
C GLN A 30 -1.39 4.53 1.54
N CYS A 31 -0.94 3.45 2.21
CA CYS A 31 -1.85 2.48 2.83
C CYS A 31 -2.69 3.13 3.94
N ASP A 32 -2.08 3.95 4.79
CA ASP A 32 -2.79 4.65 5.88
C ASP A 32 -3.89 5.59 5.35
N GLU A 33 -3.62 6.30 4.25
CA GLU A 33 -4.61 7.18 3.63
C GLU A 33 -5.77 6.36 3.02
N LEU A 34 -5.47 5.24 2.37
CA LEU A 34 -6.49 4.33 1.85
C LEU A 34 -7.34 3.70 2.96
N GLU A 35 -6.73 3.33 4.09
CA GLU A 35 -7.43 2.83 5.28
C GLU A 35 -8.42 3.88 5.82
N LYS A 36 -7.99 5.14 5.94
CA LYS A 36 -8.87 6.25 6.39
C LYS A 36 -10.04 6.49 5.43
N GLN A 37 -9.78 6.45 4.13
CA GLN A 37 -10.84 6.60 3.12
C GLN A 37 -11.85 5.46 3.23
N LEU A 38 -11.38 4.23 3.42
CA LEU A 38 -12.26 3.07 3.64
C LEU A 38 -13.10 3.21 4.90
N GLU A 39 -12.50 3.63 6.01
CA GLU A 39 -13.23 3.86 7.26
C GLU A 39 -14.32 4.92 7.11
N HIS A 40 -14.01 6.00 6.39
CA HIS A 40 -14.99 7.06 6.11
C HIS A 40 -16.16 6.54 5.27
N VAL A 41 -15.87 5.73 4.25
CA VAL A 41 -16.88 5.08 3.41
C VAL A 41 -17.74 4.10 4.21
N GLU A 42 -17.11 3.24 5.02
CA GLU A 42 -17.80 2.27 5.87
C GLU A 42 -18.72 2.96 6.89
N ALA A 43 -18.26 4.05 7.49
CA ALA A 43 -19.06 4.86 8.42
C ALA A 43 -20.24 5.54 7.70
N THR A 44 -20.02 6.07 6.50
CA THR A 44 -21.06 6.71 5.68
C THR A 44 -22.13 5.68 5.29
N LEU A 45 -21.73 4.49 4.83
CA LEU A 45 -22.64 3.37 4.55
C LEU A 45 -23.43 2.94 5.78
N ALA A 46 -22.79 2.87 6.95
CA ALA A 46 -23.45 2.48 8.20
C ALA A 46 -24.46 3.53 8.69
N ALA A 47 -24.24 4.81 8.41
CA ALA A 47 -25.16 5.89 8.77
C ALA A 47 -26.48 5.86 7.97
N GLY A 48 -26.53 5.15 6.83
CA GLY A 48 -27.74 4.93 6.05
C GLY A 48 -28.26 6.17 5.28
N SER A 49 -27.58 7.31 5.36
CA SER A 49 -27.92 8.55 4.67
C SER A 49 -27.08 8.77 3.40
N VAL A 50 -26.85 7.69 2.64
CA VAL A 50 -25.99 7.71 1.44
C VAL A 50 -26.85 7.80 0.20
N THR A 51 -26.62 8.80 -0.64
CA THR A 51 -27.33 8.91 -1.93
C THR A 51 -26.74 7.95 -2.96
N LYS A 52 -27.48 7.70 -4.04
CA LYS A 52 -26.99 6.90 -5.17
C LYS A 52 -25.74 7.51 -5.80
N GLU A 53 -25.64 8.84 -5.85
CA GLU A 53 -24.48 9.58 -6.37
C GLU A 53 -23.26 9.38 -5.46
N ASP A 54 -23.44 9.47 -4.14
CA ASP A 54 -22.37 9.19 -3.17
C ASP A 54 -21.85 7.76 -3.29
N LEU A 55 -22.76 6.78 -3.47
CA LEU A 55 -22.38 5.38 -3.68
C LEU A 55 -21.60 5.18 -4.99
N GLN A 56 -21.98 5.86 -6.07
CA GLN A 56 -21.25 5.78 -7.35
C GLN A 56 -19.85 6.40 -7.25
N GLN A 57 -19.73 7.56 -6.61
CA GLN A 57 -18.44 8.22 -6.38
C GLN A 57 -17.55 7.34 -5.49
N THR A 58 -18.10 6.79 -4.43
CA THR A 58 -17.43 5.84 -3.54
C THR A 58 -16.93 4.61 -4.31
N LYS A 59 -17.77 4.01 -5.17
CA LYS A 59 -17.40 2.86 -6.00
C LYS A 59 -16.21 3.18 -6.91
N GLN A 60 -16.20 4.37 -7.51
CA GLN A 60 -15.12 4.81 -8.41
C GLN A 60 -13.82 5.05 -7.64
N GLN A 61 -13.89 5.65 -6.45
CA GLN A 61 -12.73 5.85 -5.58
C GLN A 61 -12.15 4.50 -5.14
N LEU A 62 -12.99 3.57 -4.68
CA LEU A 62 -12.56 2.22 -4.30
C LEU A 62 -11.90 1.48 -5.47
N ALA A 63 -12.41 1.59 -6.69
CA ALA A 63 -11.81 0.98 -7.86
C ALA A 63 -10.40 1.53 -8.17
N GLN A 64 -10.19 2.84 -8.00
CA GLN A 64 -8.87 3.46 -8.14
C GLN A 64 -7.92 2.97 -7.04
N SER A 65 -8.41 2.87 -5.80
CA SER A 65 -7.65 2.35 -4.66
C SER A 65 -7.23 0.90 -4.85
N VAL A 66 -8.12 0.03 -5.36
CA VAL A 66 -7.76 -1.36 -5.70
C VAL A 66 -6.66 -1.40 -6.75
N GLY A 67 -6.76 -0.58 -7.81
CA GLY A 67 -5.72 -0.52 -8.84
C GLY A 67 -4.38 -0.01 -8.32
N LEU A 68 -4.37 0.89 -7.33
CA LEU A 68 -3.15 1.34 -6.66
C LEU A 68 -2.56 0.23 -5.76
N VAL A 69 -3.40 -0.43 -4.96
CA VAL A 69 -3.01 -1.54 -4.08
C VAL A 69 -2.42 -2.70 -4.88
N ASP A 70 -3.04 -3.07 -6.00
CA ASP A 70 -2.53 -4.12 -6.89
C ASP A 70 -1.16 -3.74 -7.48
N LYS A 71 -0.99 -2.49 -7.92
CA LYS A 71 0.32 -1.99 -8.37
C LYS A 71 1.37 -2.00 -7.25
N PHE A 72 1.00 -1.71 -6.02
CA PHE A 72 1.94 -1.80 -4.90
C PHE A 72 2.38 -3.23 -4.64
N GLN A 73 1.43 -4.16 -4.68
CA GLN A 73 1.67 -5.57 -4.41
C GLN A 73 2.57 -6.19 -5.50
N ASP A 74 2.27 -5.92 -6.78
CA ASP A 74 2.97 -6.54 -7.92
C ASP A 74 4.29 -5.85 -8.29
N GLU A 75 4.37 -4.52 -8.23
CA GLU A 75 5.53 -3.79 -8.79
C GLU A 75 6.51 -3.29 -7.72
N GLN A 76 6.03 -2.92 -6.53
CA GLN A 76 6.86 -2.16 -5.58
C GLN A 76 7.39 -3.01 -4.43
N VAL A 77 6.58 -3.92 -3.89
CA VAL A 77 7.01 -4.80 -2.79
C VAL A 77 7.99 -5.87 -3.28
N ASP A 78 7.71 -6.48 -4.44
CA ASP A 78 8.57 -7.52 -5.02
C ASP A 78 9.86 -6.95 -5.64
N ALA A 79 9.85 -5.70 -6.09
CA ALA A 79 11.05 -5.01 -6.56
C ALA A 79 12.04 -4.67 -5.44
N ILE A 80 11.69 -4.85 -4.15
CA ILE A 80 12.62 -4.66 -3.03
C ILE A 80 13.64 -5.81 -2.99
N VAL A 81 14.75 -5.58 -3.69
CA VAL A 81 15.93 -6.46 -3.68
C VAL A 81 16.67 -6.30 -2.35
N THR A 82 16.51 -7.28 -1.46
CA THR A 82 17.21 -7.31 -0.15
C THR A 82 18.56 -8.01 -0.20
N ALA A 83 18.90 -8.63 -1.34
CA ALA A 83 20.12 -9.43 -1.49
C ALA A 83 21.41 -8.60 -1.38
N ASP A 84 21.38 -7.35 -1.84
CA ASP A 84 22.55 -6.45 -1.85
C ASP A 84 22.75 -5.69 -0.53
N LEU A 85 21.83 -5.83 0.43
CA LEU A 85 21.90 -5.15 1.72
C LEU A 85 22.85 -5.91 2.67
N ASN A 86 24.00 -5.34 3.01
CA ASN A 86 24.97 -5.94 3.94
C ASN A 86 24.65 -5.66 5.43
N SER A 87 23.84 -4.65 5.73
CA SER A 87 23.30 -4.32 7.05
C SER A 87 21.83 -3.90 6.89
N GLY A 88 21.01 -4.04 7.94
CA GLY A 88 19.59 -3.68 7.87
C GLY A 88 18.70 -4.60 7.02
N ARG A 89 19.27 -5.66 6.41
CA ARG A 89 18.54 -6.66 5.61
C ARG A 89 17.38 -7.30 6.37
N ALA A 90 17.59 -7.62 7.65
CA ALA A 90 16.55 -8.19 8.50
C ALA A 90 15.39 -7.21 8.73
N ILE A 91 15.71 -5.93 8.94
CA ILE A 91 14.73 -4.85 9.13
C ILE A 91 13.94 -4.67 7.83
N VAL A 92 14.60 -4.50 6.68
CA VAL A 92 13.92 -4.34 5.39
C VAL A 92 13.07 -5.56 5.03
N ARG A 93 13.52 -6.78 5.33
CA ARG A 93 12.70 -7.99 5.14
C ARG A 93 11.47 -8.00 6.04
N GLN A 94 11.61 -7.56 7.29
CA GLN A 94 10.49 -7.47 8.24
C GLN A 94 9.46 -6.44 7.76
N HIS A 95 9.89 -5.22 7.43
CA HIS A 95 9.01 -4.19 6.87
C HIS A 95 8.36 -4.65 5.57
N ARG A 96 9.11 -5.31 4.66
CA ARG A 96 8.54 -5.85 3.42
C ARG A 96 7.43 -6.84 3.73
N LYS A 97 7.66 -7.76 4.68
CA LYS A 97 6.65 -8.76 5.08
C LYS A 97 5.42 -8.11 5.70
N GLU A 98 5.61 -7.15 6.60
CA GLU A 98 4.52 -6.39 7.22
C GLU A 98 3.72 -5.62 6.17
N LEU A 99 4.39 -4.94 5.25
CA LEU A 99 3.76 -4.23 4.14
C LEU A 99 2.99 -5.19 3.23
N THR A 100 3.55 -6.35 2.86
CA THR A 100 2.82 -7.37 2.08
C THR A 100 1.54 -7.79 2.79
N GLN A 101 1.60 -8.06 4.11
CA GLN A 101 0.44 -8.47 4.89
C GLN A 101 -0.61 -7.35 4.97
N ARG A 102 -0.17 -6.11 5.24
CA ARG A 102 -1.05 -4.94 5.28
C ARG A 102 -1.73 -4.68 3.94
N VAL A 103 -0.97 -4.66 2.85
CA VAL A 103 -1.48 -4.47 1.48
C VAL A 103 -2.49 -5.57 1.12
N THR A 104 -2.20 -6.83 1.47
CA THR A 104 -3.14 -7.95 1.24
C THR A 104 -4.44 -7.77 2.02
N ALA A 105 -4.35 -7.44 3.31
CA ALA A 105 -5.52 -7.20 4.15
C ALA A 105 -6.34 -5.99 3.67
N LEU A 106 -5.66 -4.91 3.28
CA LEU A 106 -6.26 -3.71 2.73
C LEU A 106 -6.98 -4.01 1.43
N ARG A 107 -6.39 -4.83 0.55
CA ARG A 107 -6.99 -5.29 -0.70
C ARG A 107 -8.30 -6.04 -0.45
N GLU A 108 -8.27 -7.03 0.44
CA GLU A 108 -9.45 -7.82 0.79
C GLU A 108 -10.56 -6.95 1.38
N ARG A 109 -10.20 -6.02 2.27
CA ARG A 109 -11.15 -5.08 2.86
C ARG A 109 -11.73 -4.13 1.81
N THR A 110 -10.91 -3.61 0.91
CA THR A 110 -11.35 -2.74 -0.20
C THR A 110 -12.33 -3.47 -1.11
N LEU A 111 -12.05 -4.73 -1.48
CA LEU A 111 -12.93 -5.55 -2.31
C LEU A 111 -14.25 -5.87 -1.61
N SER A 112 -14.21 -6.20 -0.32
CA SER A 112 -15.41 -6.43 0.50
C SER A 112 -16.29 -5.18 0.53
N THR A 113 -15.71 -4.01 0.82
CA THR A 113 -16.44 -2.74 0.87
C THR A 113 -16.97 -2.34 -0.50
N TYR A 114 -16.20 -2.57 -1.58
CA TYR A 114 -16.67 -2.36 -2.96
C TYR A 114 -17.90 -3.22 -3.27
N HIS A 115 -17.88 -4.49 -2.89
CA HIS A 115 -19.04 -5.38 -3.11
C HIS A 115 -20.27 -4.92 -2.32
N ARG A 116 -20.08 -4.44 -1.08
CA ARG A 116 -21.17 -3.87 -0.27
C ARG A 116 -21.76 -2.60 -0.90
N VAL A 117 -20.93 -1.71 -1.43
CA VAL A 117 -21.36 -0.50 -2.16
C VAL A 117 -22.14 -0.90 -3.42
N GLU A 118 -21.68 -1.92 -4.14
CA GLU A 118 -22.36 -2.42 -5.33
C GLU A 118 -23.73 -3.02 -5.02
N GLN A 119 -23.85 -3.80 -3.94
CA GLN A 119 -25.13 -4.30 -3.46
C GLN A 119 -26.07 -3.16 -3.04
N ALA A 120 -25.57 -2.15 -2.34
CA ALA A 120 -26.35 -0.96 -1.96
C ALA A 120 -26.84 -0.19 -3.20
N LEU A 121 -25.99 -0.04 -4.23
CA LEU A 121 -26.37 0.58 -5.50
C LEU A 121 -27.48 -0.17 -6.22
N GLN A 122 -27.43 -1.51 -6.21
CA GLN A 122 -28.48 -2.36 -6.80
C GLN A 122 -29.79 -2.28 -6.01
N ALA A 123 -29.73 -2.13 -4.68
CA ALA A 123 -30.92 -1.96 -3.83
C ALA A 123 -31.57 -0.57 -3.97
N CYS A 124 -30.80 0.44 -4.37
CA CYS A 124 -31.29 1.80 -4.65
C CYS A 124 -31.69 2.03 -6.12
N ALA A 125 -31.67 0.99 -6.97
CA ALA A 125 -32.08 1.05 -8.38
C ALA A 125 -33.52 0.57 -8.55
#